data_AF-A0A4R4L6X4-F1
#
_entry.id   AF-A0A4R4L6X4-F1
#
_cell.length_a   1.000
_cell.length_b   1.000
_cell.length_c   1.000
_cell.angle_alpha   90.00
_cell.angle_beta   90.00
_cell.angle_gamma   90.00
#
_symmetry.space_group_name_H-M   'P 1'
#
loop_
_entity.id
_entity.type
_entity.pdbx_description
1 polymer ?
#
loop_
_entity_poly.entity_id
_entity_poly.type
_entity_poly.pdbx_seq_one_letter_code
_entity_poly.pdbx_strand_id
1 'polypeptide(L)'
;MLATRGPRAAILAAGAAFLLATSACGTTDKPEDTATHQVRLYGTDGNMLNSFPAELKNRGNLVDGMKGTTPLTPLTEDFKQRLLRVDPKLTDYIYAAESYDAVVISALAAQLAGSTEPTQIARQIVGVTTNGQRCTDVKACLKLARDGQDIEYRGPSLSRAGFTDAGEPATASYATLHFDDQKINEAKSEFVGAGNESDVSAKAPPTPRKQQGGRGDRADGSPLVFGELLPKTGDLAIAYPPMRAGTALALKEINAAGGVLGDPVTWIDGDDGTSVEVAKDTVASLIARNVDVIIGAGASGISKAVLPDVVAAGRILISPSNTDSALSKAEDKGLYFRTAPPDSLQGRALADVILRDGPTKIVVVARRDSYGEGLQETVRAELEQAGIGGDRVKLLSYEPPADAKHAPVDFSGVAGEIKAYGPEAVLIIGFAESAGLITALDDAGVPIRH
;
A
#
# COMPACT_ATOMS: atom_id res chain seq x y z
N MET A 1 -26.24 -74.09 1.90
CA MET A 1 -26.67 -74.05 0.48
C MET A 1 -25.58 -73.36 -0.32
N LEU A 2 -25.08 -74.08 -1.32
CA LEU A 2 -24.05 -73.67 -2.28
C LEU A 2 -24.56 -72.63 -3.30
N ALA A 3 -23.58 -71.99 -3.96
CA ALA A 3 -23.57 -71.53 -5.37
C ALA A 3 -24.25 -70.17 -5.66
N THR A 4 -23.74 -69.28 -6.52
CA THR A 4 -22.54 -69.24 -7.38
C THR A 4 -22.38 -67.82 -7.94
N ARG A 5 -21.12 -67.48 -8.29
CA ARG A 5 -20.66 -66.31 -9.06
C ARG A 5 -21.20 -66.28 -10.50
N GLY A 6 -21.20 -65.11 -11.15
CA GLY A 6 -21.06 -65.02 -12.61
C GLY A 6 -21.51 -63.71 -13.29
N PRO A 7 -20.61 -62.95 -13.93
CA PRO A 7 -20.86 -61.62 -14.54
C PRO A 7 -21.16 -61.70 -16.04
N ARG A 8 -21.73 -60.65 -16.66
CA ARG A 8 -21.60 -60.40 -18.10
C ARG A 8 -21.55 -58.91 -18.47
N ALA A 9 -20.47 -58.58 -19.18
CA ALA A 9 -20.23 -57.35 -19.90
C ALA A 9 -21.25 -57.12 -21.02
N ALA A 10 -21.48 -55.85 -21.37
CA ALA A 10 -22.10 -55.48 -22.63
C ALA A 10 -21.14 -54.55 -23.41
N ILE A 11 -21.00 -54.91 -24.68
CA ILE A 11 -20.02 -54.47 -25.68
C ILE A 11 -20.57 -53.29 -26.47
N LEU A 12 -19.66 -52.40 -26.88
CA LEU A 12 -19.83 -51.34 -27.88
C LEU A 12 -20.40 -51.85 -29.21
N ALA A 13 -21.36 -51.14 -29.79
CA ALA A 13 -21.63 -51.19 -31.22
C ALA A 13 -21.82 -49.78 -31.78
N ALA A 14 -20.93 -49.40 -32.69
CA ALA A 14 -21.00 -48.20 -33.50
C ALA A 14 -22.08 -48.35 -34.58
N GLY A 15 -22.80 -47.26 -34.86
CA GLY A 15 -23.71 -47.15 -35.99
C GLY A 15 -23.67 -45.72 -36.54
N ALA A 16 -22.84 -45.51 -37.55
CA ALA A 16 -22.83 -44.28 -38.34
C ALA A 16 -24.02 -44.33 -39.31
N ALA A 17 -24.84 -43.28 -39.32
CA ALA A 17 -25.81 -43.03 -40.38
C ALA A 17 -25.62 -41.58 -40.88
N PHE A 18 -25.07 -41.49 -42.08
CA PHE A 18 -25.03 -40.33 -42.97
C PHE A 18 -26.46 -39.87 -43.30
N LEU A 19 -26.76 -38.57 -43.17
CA LEU A 19 -27.85 -37.94 -43.92
C LEU A 19 -27.37 -36.57 -44.43
N LEU A 20 -27.41 -36.48 -45.76
CA LEU A 20 -26.99 -35.36 -46.59
C LEU A 20 -27.91 -34.16 -46.49
N ALA A 21 -27.30 -33.00 -46.75
CA ALA A 21 -27.82 -31.65 -46.76
C ALA A 21 -29.09 -31.43 -47.59
N THR A 22 -29.91 -30.48 -47.13
CA THR A 22 -30.67 -29.61 -48.03
C THR A 22 -30.19 -28.18 -47.83
N SER A 23 -29.78 -27.58 -48.94
CA SER A 23 -29.36 -26.19 -49.08
C SER A 23 -30.57 -25.27 -49.04
N ALA A 24 -30.57 -24.32 -48.10
CA ALA A 24 -31.41 -23.14 -48.19
C ALA A 24 -30.51 -21.91 -48.20
N CYS A 25 -30.35 -21.33 -49.39
CA CYS A 25 -29.80 -19.99 -49.54
C CYS A 25 -30.81 -19.00 -48.98
N GLY A 26 -30.44 -18.33 -47.89
CA GLY A 26 -31.16 -17.18 -47.34
C GLY A 26 -30.14 -16.15 -46.92
N THR A 27 -29.86 -15.21 -47.83
CA THR A 27 -29.05 -14.02 -47.57
C THR A 27 -29.81 -13.10 -46.62
N THR A 28 -29.49 -13.18 -45.34
CA THR A 28 -29.66 -12.07 -44.40
C THR A 28 -28.34 -11.93 -43.66
N ASP A 29 -27.50 -11.03 -44.15
CA ASP A 29 -26.46 -10.39 -43.34
C ASP A 29 -27.18 -9.69 -42.18
N LYS A 30 -27.40 -10.42 -41.10
CA LYS A 30 -27.46 -9.77 -39.79
C LYS A 30 -26.03 -9.40 -39.47
N PRO A 31 -25.73 -8.14 -39.15
CA PRO A 31 -24.47 -7.84 -38.48
C PRO A 31 -24.39 -8.79 -37.29
N GLU A 32 -23.32 -9.56 -37.18
CA GLU A 32 -22.90 -10.04 -35.86
C GLU A 32 -22.91 -8.80 -34.98
N ASP A 33 -23.78 -8.82 -33.97
CA ASP A 33 -23.79 -7.84 -32.92
C ASP A 33 -22.40 -7.93 -32.30
N THR A 34 -21.49 -7.05 -32.73
CA THR A 34 -20.17 -6.92 -32.12
C THR A 34 -20.46 -6.54 -30.68
N ALA A 35 -20.53 -7.53 -29.80
CA ALA A 35 -20.57 -7.31 -28.38
C ALA A 35 -19.40 -6.38 -28.10
N THR A 36 -19.68 -5.09 -27.87
CA THR A 36 -18.65 -4.10 -27.61
C THR A 36 -17.91 -4.61 -26.38
N HIS A 37 -16.71 -5.15 -26.57
CA HIS A 37 -15.90 -5.68 -25.50
C HIS A 37 -15.59 -4.52 -24.57
N GLN A 38 -16.30 -4.44 -23.45
CA GLN A 38 -16.12 -3.39 -22.47
C GLN A 38 -14.81 -3.61 -21.70
N VAL A 39 -14.06 -2.54 -21.49
CA VAL A 39 -12.79 -2.54 -20.78
C VAL A 39 -13.04 -2.45 -19.29
N ARG A 40 -12.52 -3.41 -18.54
CA ARG A 40 -12.48 -3.34 -17.07
C ARG A 40 -11.34 -2.45 -16.61
N LEU A 41 -11.60 -1.57 -15.65
CA LEU A 41 -10.57 -0.76 -15.01
C LEU A 41 -10.10 -1.42 -13.72
N TYR A 42 -8.78 -1.45 -13.54
CA TYR A 42 -8.13 -1.85 -12.30
C TYR A 42 -7.22 -0.75 -11.78
N GLY A 43 -7.14 -0.62 -10.46
CA GLY A 43 -6.32 0.35 -9.76
C GLY A 43 -5.47 -0.25 -8.65
N THR A 44 -4.75 0.65 -7.98
CA THR A 44 -3.85 0.36 -6.86
C THR A 44 -4.13 1.30 -5.69
N ASP A 45 -3.41 1.15 -4.59
CA ASP A 45 -3.46 1.99 -3.38
C ASP A 45 -3.43 3.49 -3.66
N GLY A 46 -2.76 3.90 -4.74
CA GLY A 46 -2.71 5.29 -5.18
C GLY A 46 -4.02 5.88 -5.72
N ASN A 47 -4.97 5.05 -6.15
CA ASN A 47 -6.22 5.50 -6.78
C ASN A 47 -7.47 4.72 -6.33
N MET A 48 -7.34 3.79 -5.38
CA MET A 48 -8.46 3.06 -4.76
C MET A 48 -8.88 3.70 -3.42
N LEU A 49 -9.43 4.92 -3.49
CA LEU A 49 -9.81 5.77 -2.35
C LEU A 49 -11.19 6.42 -2.58
N ASN A 50 -12.02 6.62 -1.54
CA ASN A 50 -13.31 7.33 -1.68
C ASN A 50 -13.14 8.80 -2.10
N SER A 51 -11.96 9.39 -1.89
CA SER A 51 -11.61 10.71 -2.39
C SER A 51 -11.30 10.75 -3.89
N PHE A 52 -10.89 9.62 -4.50
CA PHE A 52 -10.43 9.58 -5.89
C PHE A 52 -11.50 9.98 -6.93
N PRO A 53 -12.79 9.61 -6.82
CA PRO A 53 -13.81 10.02 -7.79
C PRO A 53 -13.98 11.54 -7.92
N ALA A 54 -13.60 12.32 -6.91
CA ALA A 54 -13.62 13.78 -6.99
C ALA A 54 -12.62 14.34 -8.02
N GLU A 55 -11.51 13.63 -8.27
CA GLU A 55 -10.49 13.99 -9.27
C GLU A 55 -11.04 13.93 -10.70
N LEU A 56 -12.11 13.14 -10.92
CA LEU A 56 -12.84 13.05 -12.19
C LEU A 56 -13.89 14.16 -12.36
N LYS A 57 -14.02 15.07 -11.39
CA LYS A 57 -14.93 16.22 -11.43
C LYS A 57 -16.38 15.77 -11.68
N ASN A 58 -16.98 16.17 -12.80
CA ASN A 58 -18.34 15.82 -13.18
C ASN A 58 -18.47 14.42 -13.80
N ARG A 59 -17.39 13.65 -13.89
CA ARG A 59 -17.34 12.29 -14.45
C ARG A 59 -16.94 11.23 -13.43
N GLY A 60 -17.26 11.44 -12.15
CA GLY A 60 -16.98 10.50 -11.07
C GLY A 60 -17.53 9.09 -11.32
N ASN A 61 -18.64 8.96 -12.07
CA ASN A 61 -19.21 7.67 -12.45
C ASN A 61 -18.31 6.81 -13.35
N LEU A 62 -17.24 7.38 -13.92
CA LEU A 62 -16.31 6.59 -14.75
C LEU A 62 -15.54 5.53 -13.96
N VAL A 63 -15.47 5.65 -12.63
CA VAL A 63 -14.87 4.61 -11.77
C VAL A 63 -15.86 3.53 -11.36
N ASP A 64 -17.16 3.67 -11.61
CA ASP A 64 -18.11 2.62 -11.27
C ASP A 64 -17.68 1.33 -11.98
N GLY A 65 -17.64 0.21 -11.24
CA GLY A 65 -17.15 -1.08 -11.72
C GLY A 65 -15.63 -1.28 -11.63
N MET A 66 -14.85 -0.22 -11.38
CA MET A 66 -13.40 -0.30 -11.18
C MET A 66 -13.08 -1.09 -9.91
N LYS A 67 -12.11 -2.00 -10.03
CA LYS A 67 -11.59 -2.80 -8.92
C LYS A 67 -10.13 -2.45 -8.65
N GLY A 68 -9.57 -2.89 -7.54
CA GLY A 68 -8.14 -2.73 -7.30
C GLY A 68 -7.72 -3.26 -5.96
N THR A 69 -6.44 -3.12 -5.65
CA THR A 69 -5.90 -3.55 -4.36
C THR A 69 -5.20 -2.43 -3.62
N THR A 70 -5.28 -2.46 -2.30
CA THR A 70 -4.52 -1.58 -1.39
C THR A 70 -3.95 -2.41 -0.24
N PRO A 71 -2.74 -2.10 0.27
CA PRO A 71 -2.38 -2.49 1.62
C PRO A 71 -3.46 -1.95 2.57
N LEU A 72 -4.15 -2.85 3.27
CA LEU A 72 -5.17 -2.48 4.24
C LEU A 72 -5.45 -3.65 5.16
N THR A 73 -5.20 -3.44 6.44
CA THR A 73 -5.68 -4.31 7.50
C THR A 73 -7.12 -3.95 7.85
N PRO A 74 -8.03 -4.91 8.08
CA PRO A 74 -9.36 -4.63 8.60
C PRO A 74 -9.28 -3.80 9.89
N LEU A 75 -9.74 -2.56 9.82
CA LEU A 75 -9.72 -1.66 10.97
C LEU A 75 -10.93 -1.88 11.86
N THR A 76 -10.70 -1.90 13.17
CA THR A 76 -11.80 -1.97 14.14
C THR A 76 -12.58 -0.67 14.15
N GLU A 77 -13.87 -0.76 14.47
CA GLU A 77 -14.71 0.43 14.59
C GLU A 77 -14.18 1.39 15.67
N ASP A 78 -13.65 0.86 16.78
CA ASP A 78 -13.01 1.70 17.81
C ASP A 78 -11.84 2.52 17.25
N PHE A 79 -10.98 1.92 16.43
CA PHE A 79 -9.86 2.64 15.82
C PHE A 79 -10.34 3.71 14.84
N LYS A 80 -11.33 3.39 13.98
CA LYS A 80 -11.97 4.38 13.09
C LYS A 80 -12.56 5.55 13.89
N GLN A 81 -13.28 5.28 14.97
CA GLN A 81 -13.85 6.33 15.84
C GLN A 81 -12.78 7.18 16.53
N ARG A 82 -11.64 6.60 16.92
CA ARG A 82 -10.50 7.35 17.47
C ARG A 82 -9.87 8.28 16.43
N LEU A 83 -9.73 7.82 15.18
CA LEU A 83 -9.28 8.65 14.06
C LEU A 83 -10.27 9.79 13.78
N LEU A 84 -11.58 9.52 13.76
CA LEU A 84 -12.62 10.55 13.57
C LEU A 84 -12.65 11.60 14.69
N ARG A 85 -12.17 11.29 15.89
CA ARG A 85 -11.98 12.29 16.97
C ARG A 85 -10.78 13.20 16.73
N VAL A 86 -9.82 12.77 15.92
CA VAL A 86 -8.67 13.57 15.49
C VAL A 86 -9.06 14.41 14.28
N ASP A 87 -9.68 13.79 13.27
CA ASP A 87 -10.22 14.46 12.10
C ASP A 87 -11.63 13.94 11.76
N PRO A 88 -12.69 14.70 12.12
CA PRO A 88 -14.08 14.32 11.85
C PRO A 88 -14.46 14.29 10.36
N LYS A 89 -13.58 14.76 9.46
CA LYS A 89 -13.84 14.84 8.02
C LYS A 89 -13.33 13.63 7.24
N LEU A 90 -12.67 12.68 7.90
CA LEU A 90 -12.14 11.49 7.22
C LEU A 90 -13.24 10.71 6.52
N THR A 91 -13.02 10.46 5.23
CA THR A 91 -13.83 9.58 4.38
C THR A 91 -13.11 8.28 4.04
N ASP A 92 -11.81 8.22 4.35
CA ASP A 92 -10.88 7.15 4.01
C ASP A 92 -9.96 6.90 5.19
N TYR A 93 -9.35 5.71 5.21
CA TYR A 93 -8.49 5.25 6.29
C TYR A 93 -7.19 4.62 5.79
N ILE A 94 -6.87 4.78 4.50
CA ILE A 94 -5.64 4.22 3.91
C ILE A 94 -4.42 4.70 4.70
N TYR A 95 -3.49 3.79 4.99
CA TYR A 95 -2.25 4.07 5.71
C TYR A 95 -2.38 4.73 7.10
N ALA A 96 -3.60 4.88 7.65
CA ALA A 96 -3.80 5.47 8.98
C ALA A 96 -3.25 4.57 10.09
N ALA A 97 -3.45 3.26 9.96
CA ALA A 97 -2.95 2.26 10.88
C ALA A 97 -1.42 2.14 10.83
N GLU A 98 -0.87 2.17 9.62
CA GLU A 98 0.56 2.13 9.34
C GLU A 98 1.25 3.39 9.86
N SER A 99 0.64 4.56 9.69
CA SER A 99 1.12 5.84 10.23
C SER A 99 1.08 5.89 11.75
N TYR A 100 0.05 5.31 12.35
CA TYR A 100 -0.06 5.15 13.80
C TYR A 100 1.06 4.22 14.32
N ASP A 101 1.22 3.05 13.71
CA ASP A 101 2.22 2.05 14.13
C ASP A 101 3.66 2.56 13.95
N ALA A 102 3.94 3.33 12.89
CA ALA A 102 5.27 3.91 12.68
C ALA A 102 5.70 4.81 13.85
N VAL A 103 4.78 5.62 14.36
CA VAL A 103 5.03 6.48 15.53
C VAL A 103 5.14 5.65 16.81
N VAL A 104 4.21 4.72 17.05
CA VAL A 104 4.21 3.90 18.27
C VAL A 104 5.47 3.05 18.37
N ILE A 105 5.87 2.38 17.28
CA ILE A 105 7.09 1.57 17.24
C ILE A 105 8.31 2.42 17.55
N SER A 106 8.43 3.59 16.94
CA SER A 106 9.56 4.50 17.16
C SER A 106 9.64 4.99 18.60
N ALA A 107 8.50 5.34 19.20
CA ALA A 107 8.43 5.76 20.60
C ALA A 107 8.78 4.63 21.58
N LEU A 108 8.29 3.41 21.32
CA LEU A 108 8.63 2.23 22.11
C LEU A 108 10.11 1.87 21.97
N ALA A 109 10.67 1.96 20.76
CA ALA A 109 12.08 1.71 20.48
C ALA A 109 12.98 2.68 21.27
N ALA A 110 12.62 3.98 21.30
CA ALA A 110 13.33 4.97 22.11
C ALA A 110 13.22 4.68 23.62
N GLN A 111 12.05 4.27 24.09
CA GLN A 111 11.83 3.90 25.48
C GLN A 111 12.66 2.68 25.89
N LEU A 112 12.72 1.63 25.06
CA LEU A 112 13.54 0.43 25.31
C LEU A 112 15.04 0.73 25.21
N ALA A 113 15.44 1.61 24.28
CA ALA A 113 16.82 2.05 24.15
C ALA A 113 17.30 2.81 25.40
N GLY A 114 16.39 3.45 26.15
CA GLY A 114 16.78 4.43 27.15
C GLY A 114 17.62 5.53 26.50
N SER A 115 17.16 6.01 25.33
CA SER A 115 17.82 7.06 24.57
C SER A 115 16.91 7.64 23.49
N THR A 116 17.05 8.94 23.22
CA THR A 116 16.50 9.60 22.02
C THR A 116 17.50 9.66 20.87
N GLU A 117 18.71 9.10 21.02
CA GLU A 117 19.71 9.05 19.95
C GLU A 117 19.27 8.10 18.82
N PRO A 118 19.12 8.57 17.57
CA PRO A 118 18.50 7.79 16.50
C PRO A 118 19.17 6.42 16.25
N THR A 119 20.49 6.35 16.29
CA THR A 119 21.20 5.06 16.11
C THR A 119 20.94 4.03 17.22
N GLN A 120 20.57 4.47 18.42
CA GLN A 120 20.18 3.58 19.52
C GLN A 120 18.72 3.16 19.38
N ILE A 121 17.84 4.08 18.97
CA ILE A 121 16.44 3.81 18.63
C ILE A 121 16.36 2.76 17.51
N ALA A 122 17.08 2.97 16.41
CA ALA A 122 17.03 2.11 15.23
C ALA A 122 17.35 0.64 15.54
N ARG A 123 18.30 0.39 16.44
CA ARG A 123 18.66 -0.98 16.87
C ARG A 123 17.53 -1.69 17.63
N GLN A 124 16.55 -0.96 18.16
CA GLN A 124 15.40 -1.49 18.87
C GLN A 124 14.17 -1.67 17.97
N ILE A 125 14.06 -0.96 16.83
CA ILE A 125 12.82 -0.89 16.04
C ILE A 125 12.29 -2.28 15.64
N VAL A 126 13.14 -3.14 15.08
CA VAL A 126 12.74 -4.53 14.74
C VAL A 126 12.31 -5.29 16.00
N GLY A 127 13.11 -5.17 17.06
CA GLY A 127 12.91 -5.77 18.37
C GLY A 127 11.54 -5.48 18.99
N VAL A 128 11.05 -4.25 18.87
CA VAL A 128 9.74 -3.81 19.39
C VAL A 128 8.60 -4.74 18.94
N THR A 129 8.73 -5.37 17.78
CA THR A 129 7.69 -6.20 17.17
C THR A 129 7.95 -7.70 17.31
N THR A 130 9.00 -8.11 18.04
CA THR A 130 9.47 -9.51 18.06
C THR A 130 9.84 -9.96 19.46
N ASN A 131 9.76 -11.27 19.72
CA ASN A 131 10.47 -11.95 20.83
C ASN A 131 10.33 -11.28 22.22
N GLY A 132 9.11 -10.93 22.63
CA GLY A 132 8.86 -10.27 23.93
C GLY A 132 7.46 -10.50 24.47
N GLN A 133 7.11 -9.81 25.56
CA GLN A 133 5.76 -9.86 26.10
C GLN A 133 4.78 -9.11 25.17
N ARG A 134 3.77 -9.82 24.68
CA ARG A 134 2.78 -9.23 23.78
C ARG A 134 1.99 -8.10 24.43
N CYS A 135 1.86 -6.99 23.70
CA CYS A 135 1.06 -5.84 24.11
C CYS A 135 0.47 -5.16 22.87
N THR A 136 -0.72 -4.58 23.00
CA THR A 136 -1.49 -4.00 21.88
C THR A 136 -1.92 -2.56 22.09
N ASP A 137 -1.93 -2.10 23.35
CA ASP A 137 -2.29 -0.75 23.76
C ASP A 137 -1.03 0.05 24.11
N VAL A 138 -0.98 1.32 23.69
CA VAL A 138 0.20 2.20 23.86
C VAL A 138 0.60 2.34 25.32
N LYS A 139 -0.38 2.52 26.23
CA LYS A 139 -0.10 2.70 27.65
C LYS A 139 0.44 1.41 28.28
N ALA A 140 -0.13 0.26 27.91
CA ALA A 140 0.35 -1.05 28.36
C ALA A 140 1.77 -1.34 27.84
N CYS A 141 2.02 -1.09 26.56
CA CYS A 141 3.34 -1.30 25.94
C CYS A 141 4.41 -0.39 26.54
N LEU A 142 4.12 0.91 26.69
CA LEU A 142 5.04 1.84 27.33
C LEU A 142 5.32 1.44 28.78
N LYS A 143 4.32 0.93 29.52
CA LYS A 143 4.56 0.44 30.87
C LYS A 143 5.59 -0.71 30.88
N LEU A 144 5.44 -1.71 30.02
CA LEU A 144 6.38 -2.84 29.93
C LEU A 144 7.78 -2.36 29.53
N ALA A 145 7.86 -1.49 28.53
CA ALA A 145 9.13 -0.92 28.07
C ALA A 145 9.85 -0.12 29.17
N ARG A 146 9.11 0.69 29.95
CA ARG A 146 9.66 1.43 31.10
C ARG A 146 10.17 0.50 32.20
N ASP A 147 9.52 -0.63 32.39
CA ASP A 147 9.96 -1.66 33.34
C ASP A 147 11.21 -2.43 32.84
N GLY A 148 11.69 -2.15 31.62
CA GLY A 148 12.85 -2.78 31.01
C GLY A 148 12.56 -4.19 30.48
N GLN A 149 11.31 -4.46 30.11
CA GLN A 149 10.90 -5.75 29.58
C GLN A 149 10.91 -5.72 28.05
N ASP A 150 11.36 -6.81 27.44
CA ASP A 150 11.17 -7.03 26.01
C ASP A 150 9.68 -7.09 25.68
N ILE A 151 9.28 -6.47 24.58
CA ILE A 151 7.87 -6.40 24.16
C ILE A 151 7.69 -6.98 22.76
N GLU A 152 6.52 -7.55 22.53
CA GLU A 152 6.05 -7.94 21.21
C GLU A 152 4.83 -7.06 20.87
N TYR A 153 5.09 -5.84 20.41
CA TYR A 153 4.04 -4.89 20.03
C TYR A 153 3.24 -5.43 18.84
N ARG A 154 1.92 -5.35 18.95
CA ARG A 154 0.99 -5.62 17.85
C ARG A 154 -0.01 -4.49 17.75
N GLY A 155 0.08 -3.75 16.66
CA GLY A 155 -0.73 -2.57 16.41
C GLY A 155 -1.85 -2.82 15.40
N PRO A 156 -2.60 -1.76 15.03
CA PRO A 156 -3.68 -1.86 14.05
C PRO A 156 -3.24 -2.34 12.65
N SER A 157 -2.02 -2.02 12.20
CA SER A 157 -1.50 -2.53 10.90
C SER A 157 -0.67 -3.81 11.06
N LEU A 158 -0.01 -3.98 12.21
CA LEU A 158 0.84 -5.13 12.54
C LEU A 158 0.17 -6.10 13.53
N SER A 159 -0.89 -6.76 13.09
CA SER A 159 -1.70 -7.64 13.95
C SER A 159 -1.25 -9.10 13.96
N ARG A 160 -0.75 -9.60 12.83
CA ARG A 160 -0.40 -11.01 12.62
C ARG A 160 1.05 -11.31 13.01
N ALA A 161 2.02 -10.67 12.34
CA ALA A 161 3.45 -10.88 12.55
C ALA A 161 4.22 -9.58 12.81
N GLY A 162 5.49 -9.71 13.19
CA GLY A 162 6.41 -8.59 13.39
C GLY A 162 7.18 -8.20 12.14
N PHE A 163 8.25 -7.44 12.34
CA PHE A 163 9.15 -7.02 11.28
C PHE A 163 10.12 -8.12 10.86
N THR A 164 10.49 -8.10 9.58
CA THR A 164 11.62 -8.83 9.02
C THR A 164 12.94 -8.17 9.43
N ASP A 165 14.05 -8.81 9.08
CA ASP A 165 15.40 -8.24 9.21
C ASP A 165 15.60 -6.92 8.44
N ALA A 166 14.78 -6.65 7.42
CA ALA A 166 14.83 -5.44 6.61
C ALA A 166 14.04 -4.27 7.21
N GLY A 167 13.40 -4.46 8.37
CA GLY A 167 12.66 -3.37 9.03
C GLY A 167 11.29 -3.08 8.43
N GLU A 168 10.62 -4.11 7.93
CA GLU A 168 9.30 -4.04 7.29
C GLU A 168 8.40 -5.21 7.72
N PRO A 169 7.06 -5.14 7.56
CA PRO A 169 6.16 -6.22 7.97
C PRO A 169 6.47 -7.55 7.26
N ALA A 170 6.61 -8.64 8.04
CA ALA A 170 6.77 -10.00 7.48
C ALA A 170 5.46 -10.54 6.86
N THR A 171 4.33 -9.99 7.30
CA THR A 171 3.01 -10.35 6.82
C THR A 171 2.17 -9.10 6.59
N ALA A 172 1.26 -9.17 5.64
CA ALA A 172 0.39 -8.06 5.27
C ALA A 172 -1.05 -8.54 5.06
N SER A 173 -1.96 -7.58 4.99
CA SER A 173 -3.32 -7.76 4.50
C SER A 173 -3.52 -6.80 3.32
N TYR A 174 -4.10 -7.30 2.24
CA TYR A 174 -4.51 -6.51 1.09
C TYR A 174 -6.01 -6.56 0.95
N ALA A 175 -6.64 -5.39 0.80
CA ALA A 175 -8.04 -5.32 0.46
C ALA A 175 -8.20 -5.27 -1.06
N THR A 176 -9.06 -6.14 -1.61
CA THR A 176 -9.64 -5.96 -2.93
C THR A 176 -10.83 -5.03 -2.79
N LEU A 177 -10.76 -3.88 -3.44
CA LEU A 177 -11.76 -2.82 -3.37
C LEU A 177 -12.54 -2.72 -4.67
N HIS A 178 -13.78 -2.25 -4.57
CA HIS A 178 -14.73 -2.12 -5.67
C HIS A 178 -15.41 -0.77 -5.58
N PHE A 179 -15.37 0.03 -6.65
CA PHE A 179 -16.19 1.22 -6.75
C PHE A 179 -17.60 0.87 -7.23
N ASP A 180 -18.62 1.28 -6.46
CA ASP A 180 -20.02 1.32 -6.84
C ASP A 180 -20.59 2.69 -6.44
N ASP A 181 -21.38 3.31 -7.31
CA ASP A 181 -22.00 4.61 -7.08
C ASP A 181 -20.98 5.67 -6.58
N GLN A 182 -19.80 5.68 -7.22
CA GLN A 182 -18.68 6.59 -6.97
C GLN A 182 -18.09 6.47 -5.56
N LYS A 183 -18.24 5.29 -4.93
CA LYS A 183 -17.70 5.00 -3.59
C LYS A 183 -17.17 3.59 -3.51
N ILE A 184 -16.21 3.36 -2.64
CA ILE A 184 -15.76 2.02 -2.31
C ILE A 184 -16.89 1.30 -1.58
N ASN A 185 -17.34 0.19 -2.14
CA ASN A 185 -18.31 -0.68 -1.51
C ASN A 185 -17.63 -1.59 -0.48
N GLU A 186 -17.72 -1.20 0.80
CA GLU A 186 -17.18 -1.98 1.91
C GLU A 186 -17.76 -3.41 1.96
N ALA A 187 -19.02 -3.61 1.53
CA ALA A 187 -19.66 -4.94 1.54
C ALA A 187 -19.11 -5.88 0.45
N LYS A 188 -18.44 -5.33 -0.58
CA LYS A 188 -17.72 -6.11 -1.61
C LYS A 188 -16.22 -6.22 -1.32
N SER A 189 -15.74 -5.61 -0.24
CA SER A 189 -14.31 -5.60 0.06
C SER A 189 -13.88 -6.98 0.59
N GLU A 190 -12.89 -7.58 -0.07
CA GLU A 190 -12.29 -8.85 0.35
C GLU A 190 -10.89 -8.60 0.90
N PHE A 191 -10.50 -9.28 1.98
CA PHE A 191 -9.16 -9.15 2.54
C PHE A 191 -8.37 -10.43 2.32
N VAL A 192 -7.17 -10.29 1.76
CA VAL A 192 -6.24 -11.39 1.50
C VAL A 192 -4.98 -11.18 2.31
N GLY A 193 -4.64 -12.18 3.13
CA GLY A 193 -3.37 -12.20 3.83
C GLY A 193 -2.22 -12.54 2.88
N ALA A 194 -1.09 -11.85 3.03
CA ALA A 194 0.15 -12.10 2.31
C ALA A 194 1.34 -12.18 3.27
N GLY A 195 2.48 -12.66 2.77
CA GLY A 195 3.71 -12.84 3.55
C GLY A 195 3.68 -14.03 4.50
N ASN A 196 4.82 -14.29 5.14
CA ASN A 196 5.06 -15.49 5.93
C ASN A 196 5.59 -15.14 7.33
N GLU A 197 5.02 -15.77 8.36
CA GLU A 197 5.45 -15.58 9.75
C GLU A 197 6.87 -16.10 9.99
N SER A 198 7.36 -17.03 9.16
CA SER A 198 8.76 -17.48 9.22
C SER A 198 9.77 -16.40 8.85
N ASP A 199 9.33 -15.33 8.18
CA ASP A 199 10.21 -14.26 7.72
C ASP A 199 10.41 -13.18 8.80
N VAL A 200 9.72 -13.32 9.94
CA VAL A 200 9.92 -12.46 11.12
C VAL A 200 11.37 -12.59 11.60
N SER A 201 11.97 -11.45 11.97
CA SER A 201 13.34 -11.44 12.46
C SER A 201 13.50 -12.33 13.70
N ALA A 202 14.50 -13.21 13.63
CA ALA A 202 14.96 -14.00 14.77
C ALA A 202 16.10 -13.33 15.54
N LYS A 203 16.53 -12.12 15.14
CA LYS A 203 17.63 -11.41 15.80
C LYS A 203 17.16 -10.89 17.16
N ALA A 204 17.93 -11.19 18.20
CA ALA A 204 17.66 -10.64 19.52
C ALA A 204 17.95 -9.12 19.51
N PRO A 205 17.02 -8.28 19.96
CA PRO A 205 17.29 -6.86 20.12
C PRO A 205 18.31 -6.60 21.23
N PRO A 206 18.92 -5.40 21.28
CA PRO A 206 19.71 -4.99 22.43
C PRO A 206 18.88 -5.03 23.71
N THR A 207 19.51 -5.40 24.83
CA THR A 207 18.82 -5.49 26.13
C THR A 207 18.12 -4.16 26.47
N PRO A 208 16.81 -4.19 26.78
CA PRO A 208 16.08 -3.00 27.17
C PRO A 208 16.66 -2.32 28.40
N ARG A 209 16.60 -0.99 28.44
CA ARG A 209 16.96 -0.20 29.61
C ARG A 209 15.71 0.15 30.40
N LYS A 210 15.67 -0.29 31.65
CA LYS A 210 14.66 0.15 32.60
C LYS A 210 14.76 1.66 32.80
N GLN A 211 13.62 2.35 32.73
CA GLN A 211 13.57 3.78 32.98
C GLN A 211 13.95 4.05 34.45
N GLN A 212 14.98 4.87 34.66
CA GLN A 212 15.32 5.41 35.98
C GLN A 212 14.57 6.72 36.19
N GLY A 213 14.16 7.03 37.43
CA GLY A 213 13.46 8.27 37.73
C GLY A 213 14.37 9.50 37.58
N GLY A 214 14.04 10.40 36.65
CA GLY A 214 14.65 11.73 36.50
C GLY A 214 15.28 12.01 35.11
N ARG A 215 14.65 12.94 34.37
CA ARG A 215 15.05 13.71 33.15
C ARG A 215 15.69 12.97 31.95
N GLY A 216 15.21 13.31 30.74
CA GLY A 216 15.53 12.69 29.45
C GLY A 216 17.01 12.39 29.15
N ASP A 217 17.23 11.31 28.41
CA ASP A 217 18.54 10.66 28.21
C ASP A 217 19.58 11.45 27.41
N ARG A 218 19.22 12.62 26.85
CA ARG A 218 20.19 13.53 26.26
C ARG A 218 20.83 14.41 27.31
N ALA A 219 22.11 14.72 27.11
CA ALA A 219 22.85 15.67 27.95
C ALA A 219 22.17 17.06 28.02
N ASP A 220 21.40 17.43 26.99
CA ASP A 220 20.62 18.68 26.94
C ASP A 220 19.17 18.56 27.46
N GLY A 221 18.72 17.34 27.80
CA GLY A 221 17.37 17.06 28.29
C GLY A 221 16.26 17.27 27.27
N SER A 222 16.55 17.27 25.96
CA SER A 222 15.54 17.41 24.91
C SER A 222 14.66 16.16 24.75
N PRO A 223 13.34 16.33 24.47
CA PRO A 223 12.42 15.22 24.25
C PRO A 223 12.68 14.52 22.90
N LEU A 224 12.07 13.35 22.69
CA LEU A 224 12.02 12.72 21.37
C LEU A 224 11.24 13.62 20.39
N VAL A 225 11.85 13.91 19.24
CA VAL A 225 11.28 14.79 18.21
C VAL A 225 10.94 14.00 16.94
N PHE A 226 9.67 13.99 16.58
CA PHE A 226 9.20 13.45 15.30
C PHE A 226 9.11 14.54 14.23
N GLY A 227 9.43 14.20 12.99
CA GLY A 227 9.19 15.03 11.80
C GLY A 227 8.16 14.39 10.87
N GLU A 228 7.28 15.19 10.29
CA GLU A 228 6.39 14.75 9.21
C GLU A 228 7.08 14.93 7.85
N LEU A 229 7.04 13.89 7.03
CA LEU A 229 7.37 13.91 5.61
C LEU A 229 6.27 13.16 4.84
N LEU A 230 5.02 13.48 5.13
CA LEU A 230 3.85 12.90 4.48
C LEU A 230 3.41 13.78 3.29
N PRO A 231 2.67 13.25 2.30
CA PRO A 231 2.35 13.96 1.06
C PRO A 231 1.22 14.96 1.26
N LYS A 232 1.47 16.05 1.98
CA LYS A 232 0.46 17.11 2.22
C LYS A 232 0.05 17.78 0.90
N THR A 233 0.97 17.87 -0.07
CA THR A 233 0.68 18.34 -1.43
C THR A 233 1.17 17.36 -2.50
N GLY A 234 0.86 17.63 -3.76
CA GLY A 234 1.14 16.74 -4.90
C GLY A 234 0.02 15.72 -5.14
N ASP A 235 0.21 14.84 -6.12
CA ASP A 235 -0.84 13.92 -6.56
C ASP A 235 -1.18 12.83 -5.54
N LEU A 236 -0.30 12.55 -4.58
CA LEU A 236 -0.58 11.61 -3.48
C LEU A 236 -1.32 12.28 -2.31
N ALA A 237 -1.62 13.58 -2.38
CA ALA A 237 -2.25 14.31 -1.28
C ALA A 237 -3.65 13.81 -0.89
N ILE A 238 -4.33 13.08 -1.80
CA ILE A 238 -5.59 12.43 -1.50
C ILE A 238 -5.50 11.37 -0.38
N ALA A 239 -4.30 10.83 -0.13
CA ALA A 239 -4.03 9.87 0.95
C ALA A 239 -3.56 10.54 2.26
N TYR A 240 -3.27 11.84 2.25
CA TYR A 240 -2.69 12.55 3.39
C TYR A 240 -3.57 12.62 4.65
N PRO A 241 -4.87 12.96 4.56
CA PRO A 241 -5.70 13.12 5.74
C PRO A 241 -5.70 11.91 6.69
N PRO A 242 -5.92 10.66 6.24
CA PRO A 242 -5.89 9.51 7.13
C PRO A 242 -4.50 9.23 7.71
N MET A 243 -3.42 9.40 6.93
CA MET A 243 -2.05 9.23 7.43
C MET A 243 -1.75 10.22 8.56
N ARG A 244 -2.03 11.52 8.34
CA ARG A 244 -1.85 12.56 9.35
C ARG A 244 -2.66 12.27 10.61
N ALA A 245 -3.92 11.84 10.45
CA ALA A 245 -4.77 11.49 11.59
C ALA A 245 -4.21 10.32 12.40
N GLY A 246 -3.67 9.29 11.75
CA GLY A 246 -2.98 8.17 12.39
C GLY A 246 -1.75 8.61 13.18
N THR A 247 -0.87 9.41 12.57
CA THR A 247 0.31 9.99 13.23
C THR A 247 -0.09 10.83 14.45
N ALA A 248 -1.05 11.74 14.29
CA ALA A 248 -1.51 12.62 15.37
C ALA A 248 -2.18 11.85 16.52
N LEU A 249 -2.95 10.79 16.20
CA LEU A 249 -3.56 9.92 17.20
C LEU A 249 -2.50 9.22 18.06
N ALA A 250 -1.47 8.63 17.43
CA ALA A 250 -0.39 7.95 18.14
C ALA A 250 0.36 8.90 19.08
N LEU A 251 0.77 10.08 18.59
CA LEU A 251 1.45 11.10 19.38
C LEU A 251 0.63 11.52 20.61
N LYS A 252 -0.68 11.73 20.41
CA LYS A 252 -1.61 12.08 21.49
C LYS A 252 -1.67 11.01 22.57
N GLU A 253 -1.75 9.75 22.17
CA GLU A 253 -1.86 8.63 23.11
C GLU A 253 -0.55 8.32 23.84
N ILE A 254 0.58 8.45 23.16
CA ILE A 254 1.92 8.37 23.78
C ILE A 254 2.06 9.44 24.86
N ASN A 255 1.71 10.69 24.55
CA ASN A 255 1.79 11.79 25.50
C ASN A 255 0.79 11.62 26.66
N ALA A 256 -0.43 11.15 26.38
CA ALA A 256 -1.40 10.82 27.43
C ALA A 256 -0.93 9.66 28.34
N ALA A 257 -0.09 8.77 27.83
CA ALA A 257 0.54 7.69 28.60
C ALA A 257 1.79 8.12 29.37
N GLY A 258 2.12 9.42 29.39
CA GLY A 258 3.28 9.98 30.11
C GLY A 258 4.54 10.17 29.26
N GLY A 259 4.40 10.10 27.93
CA GLY A 259 5.50 10.36 27.00
C GLY A 259 6.57 9.27 26.95
N VAL A 260 7.71 9.61 26.37
CA VAL A 260 8.87 8.74 26.20
C VAL A 260 9.96 9.21 27.14
N LEU A 261 10.53 8.30 27.92
CA LEU A 261 11.58 8.62 28.90
C LEU A 261 11.16 9.66 29.95
N GLY A 262 9.85 9.82 30.14
CA GLY A 262 9.25 10.75 31.11
C GLY A 262 8.94 12.14 30.54
N ASP A 263 9.28 12.40 29.28
CA ASP A 263 9.03 13.66 28.61
C ASP A 263 7.99 13.49 27.47
N PRO A 264 7.08 14.47 27.27
CA PRO A 264 6.19 14.46 26.12
C PRO A 264 6.98 14.51 24.81
N VAL A 265 6.60 13.67 23.84
CA VAL A 265 7.17 13.72 22.49
C VAL A 265 6.64 14.94 21.74
N THR A 266 7.46 15.47 20.84
CA THR A 266 7.11 16.62 20.00
C THR A 266 7.02 16.21 18.53
N TRP A 267 6.31 17.01 17.74
CA TRP A 267 6.08 16.74 16.33
C TRP A 267 6.21 18.00 15.51
N ILE A 268 6.98 17.90 14.43
CA ILE A 268 7.30 18.99 13.54
C ILE A 268 6.66 18.70 12.18
N ASP A 269 5.79 19.62 11.76
CA ASP A 269 5.10 19.56 10.47
C ASP A 269 6.08 19.67 9.28
N GLY A 270 5.72 18.99 8.20
CA GLY A 270 6.45 18.98 6.94
C GLY A 270 5.58 18.47 5.80
N ASP A 271 6.15 18.45 4.60
CA ASP A 271 5.50 18.01 3.37
C ASP A 271 6.54 17.33 2.49
N ASP A 272 6.18 16.19 1.90
CA ASP A 272 7.01 15.57 0.86
C ASP A 272 6.65 16.08 -0.55
N GLY A 273 5.48 16.72 -0.70
CA GLY A 273 4.97 17.34 -1.92
C GLY A 273 4.75 16.40 -3.10
N THR A 274 4.86 15.08 -2.89
CA THR A 274 5.09 14.10 -3.96
C THR A 274 6.23 14.55 -4.89
N SER A 275 7.20 15.29 -4.36
CA SER A 275 8.20 16.04 -5.15
C SER A 275 9.58 15.97 -4.50
N VAL A 276 10.60 15.62 -5.29
CA VAL A 276 11.98 15.48 -4.78
C VAL A 276 12.51 16.79 -4.21
N GLU A 277 12.18 17.92 -4.83
CA GLU A 277 12.64 19.24 -4.39
C GLU A 277 12.02 19.59 -3.03
N VAL A 278 10.69 19.53 -2.93
CA VAL A 278 9.96 19.81 -1.68
C VAL A 278 10.42 18.90 -0.55
N ALA A 279 10.55 17.59 -0.82
CA ALA A 279 10.96 16.63 0.19
C ALA A 279 12.39 16.87 0.69
N LYS A 280 13.34 17.23 -0.18
CA LYS A 280 14.71 17.54 0.22
C LYS A 280 14.79 18.80 1.07
N ASP A 281 14.06 19.84 0.70
CA ASP A 281 13.98 21.08 1.50
C ASP A 281 13.36 20.81 2.88
N THR A 282 12.29 20.01 2.93
CA THR A 282 11.67 19.57 4.18
C THR A 282 12.66 18.78 5.04
N VAL A 283 13.36 17.79 4.47
CA VAL A 283 14.35 16.99 5.20
C VAL A 283 15.49 17.85 5.75
N ALA A 284 16.03 18.79 4.96
CA ALA A 284 17.05 19.72 5.43
C ALA A 284 16.54 20.56 6.62
N SER A 285 15.29 21.04 6.56
CA SER A 285 14.64 21.77 7.65
C SER A 285 14.41 20.92 8.90
N LEU A 286 14.02 19.65 8.75
CA LEU A 286 13.84 18.72 9.87
C LEU A 286 15.19 18.40 10.55
N ILE A 287 16.25 18.18 9.76
CA ILE A 287 17.61 17.97 10.27
C ILE A 287 18.09 19.21 11.06
N ALA A 288 17.91 20.41 10.51
CA ALA A 288 18.29 21.66 11.17
C ALA A 288 17.52 21.90 12.49
N ARG A 289 16.32 21.32 12.62
CA ARG A 289 15.48 21.36 13.83
C ARG A 289 15.72 20.19 14.79
N ASN A 290 16.78 19.40 14.57
CA ASN A 290 17.15 18.24 15.39
C ASN A 290 16.03 17.20 15.54
N VAL A 291 15.30 16.92 14.46
CA VAL A 291 14.37 15.77 14.41
C VAL A 291 15.14 14.47 14.56
N ASP A 292 14.58 13.52 15.31
CA ASP A 292 15.16 12.20 15.57
C ASP A 292 14.65 11.14 14.60
N VAL A 293 13.33 11.15 14.40
CA VAL A 293 12.59 10.18 13.59
C VAL A 293 11.69 10.93 12.61
N ILE A 294 11.86 10.66 11.32
CA ILE A 294 11.02 11.20 10.25
C ILE A 294 9.98 10.15 9.88
N ILE A 295 8.70 10.50 9.99
CA ILE A 295 7.58 9.68 9.54
C ILE A 295 7.29 10.05 8.07
N GLY A 296 7.63 9.14 7.16
CA GLY A 296 7.55 9.34 5.71
C GLY A 296 8.68 8.61 4.96
N ALA A 297 8.94 8.89 3.69
CA ALA A 297 8.07 9.68 2.81
C ALA A 297 6.81 8.91 2.43
N GLY A 298 5.83 9.61 1.85
CA GLY A 298 4.61 9.02 1.30
C GLY A 298 4.90 8.09 0.12
N ALA A 299 5.58 8.63 -0.90
CA ALA A 299 5.86 7.91 -2.14
C ALA A 299 7.24 7.23 -2.14
N SER A 300 7.33 6.05 -2.76
CA SER A 300 8.56 5.25 -2.85
C SER A 300 9.72 6.01 -3.50
N GLY A 301 9.47 6.71 -4.61
CA GLY A 301 10.49 7.52 -5.29
C GLY A 301 11.05 8.64 -4.41
N ILE A 302 10.20 9.22 -3.55
CA ILE A 302 10.60 10.29 -2.63
C ILE A 302 11.48 9.73 -1.51
N SER A 303 11.10 8.60 -0.90
CA SER A 303 11.96 7.95 0.09
C SER A 303 13.32 7.59 -0.49
N LYS A 304 13.39 7.05 -1.73
CA LYS A 304 14.68 6.79 -2.40
C LYS A 304 15.52 8.06 -2.57
N ALA A 305 14.89 9.17 -2.92
CA ALA A 305 15.58 10.43 -3.20
C ALA A 305 16.14 11.10 -1.94
N VAL A 306 15.46 10.99 -0.80
CA VAL A 306 15.85 11.66 0.46
C VAL A 306 16.62 10.76 1.42
N LEU A 307 16.51 9.44 1.31
CA LEU A 307 17.13 8.49 2.24
C LEU A 307 18.65 8.74 2.42
N PRO A 308 19.45 9.01 1.37
CA PRO A 308 20.87 9.32 1.55
C PRO A 308 21.14 10.51 2.48
N ASP A 309 20.32 11.57 2.40
CA ASP A 309 20.45 12.78 3.22
C ASP A 309 20.07 12.49 4.68
N VAL A 310 19.01 11.72 4.89
CA VAL A 310 18.56 11.27 6.22
C VAL A 310 19.62 10.40 6.90
N VAL A 311 20.17 9.42 6.17
CA VAL A 311 21.21 8.50 6.66
C VAL A 311 22.52 9.23 6.94
N ALA A 312 22.91 10.18 6.08
CA ALA A 312 24.09 11.01 6.30
C ALA A 312 23.98 11.87 7.56
N ALA A 313 22.77 12.36 7.87
CA ALA A 313 22.47 13.08 9.11
C ALA A 313 22.27 12.17 10.33
N GLY A 314 22.32 10.83 10.15
CA GLY A 314 22.12 9.86 11.22
C GLY A 314 20.73 9.94 11.83
N ARG A 315 19.69 10.22 11.03
CA ARG A 315 18.28 10.24 11.45
C ARG A 315 17.56 8.98 10.96
N ILE A 316 16.44 8.65 11.59
CA ILE A 316 15.61 7.52 11.17
C ILE A 316 14.57 8.01 10.16
N LEU A 317 14.36 7.23 9.09
CA LEU A 317 13.20 7.34 8.20
C LEU A 317 12.31 6.11 8.38
N ILE A 318 11.07 6.29 8.81
CA ILE A 318 10.08 5.22 8.86
C ILE A 318 8.85 5.61 8.03
N SER A 319 8.66 4.93 6.90
CA SER A 319 7.54 5.25 6.00
C SER A 319 6.29 4.43 6.34
N PRO A 320 5.12 5.06 6.39
CA PRO A 320 3.87 4.33 6.54
C PRO A 320 3.25 3.86 5.23
N SER A 321 3.75 4.25 4.06
CA SER A 321 3.01 4.06 2.81
C SER A 321 3.84 3.64 1.60
N ASN A 322 5.17 3.68 1.65
CA ASN A 322 5.96 3.31 0.48
C ASN A 322 6.09 1.79 0.30
N THR A 323 5.80 1.30 -0.90
CA THR A 323 5.65 -0.14 -1.14
C THR A 323 6.74 -0.73 -2.04
N ASP A 324 7.54 0.08 -2.72
CA ASP A 324 8.54 -0.45 -3.68
C ASP A 324 9.47 -1.47 -3.02
N SER A 325 9.50 -2.69 -3.57
CA SER A 325 10.30 -3.81 -3.05
C SER A 325 11.82 -3.56 -3.08
N ALA A 326 12.32 -2.66 -3.93
CA ALA A 326 13.73 -2.31 -3.95
C ALA A 326 14.19 -1.59 -2.67
N LEU A 327 13.25 -0.96 -1.92
CA LEU A 327 13.55 -0.31 -0.65
C LEU A 327 13.99 -1.30 0.44
N SER A 328 13.54 -2.57 0.38
CA SER A 328 13.99 -3.63 1.30
C SER A 328 15.50 -3.92 1.21
N LYS A 329 16.18 -3.42 0.17
CA LYS A 329 17.61 -3.59 -0.09
C LYS A 329 18.36 -2.26 -0.16
N ALA A 330 17.74 -1.16 0.26
CA ALA A 330 18.37 0.14 0.26
C ALA A 330 19.59 0.15 1.20
N GLU A 331 20.66 0.83 0.80
CA GLU A 331 21.79 1.11 1.69
C GLU A 331 21.37 2.21 2.66
N ASP A 332 20.94 1.79 3.85
CA ASP A 332 20.30 2.67 4.83
C ASP A 332 21.07 2.77 6.15
N LYS A 333 22.17 2.02 6.29
CA LYS A 333 22.93 1.86 7.54
C LYS A 333 22.05 1.49 8.75
N GLY A 334 20.95 0.76 8.52
CA GLY A 334 19.96 0.38 9.53
C GLY A 334 19.12 1.52 10.07
N LEU A 335 18.91 2.59 9.28
CA LEU A 335 18.13 3.77 9.65
C LEU A 335 16.83 3.92 8.85
N TYR A 336 16.52 2.97 7.98
CA TYR A 336 15.28 2.95 7.21
C TYR A 336 14.37 1.81 7.64
N PHE A 337 13.09 2.13 7.77
CA PHE A 337 12.04 1.18 8.13
C PHE A 337 10.76 1.53 7.39
N ARG A 338 9.80 0.61 7.35
CA ARG A 338 8.44 0.92 6.92
C ARG A 338 7.41 0.06 7.63
N THR A 339 6.21 0.62 7.79
CA THR A 339 5.03 -0.13 8.26
C THR A 339 4.10 -0.54 7.12
N ALA A 340 4.27 0.06 5.93
CA ALA A 340 3.68 -0.48 4.70
C ALA A 340 4.40 -1.77 4.27
N PRO A 341 3.66 -2.75 3.72
CA PRO A 341 4.26 -3.96 3.16
C PRO A 341 4.84 -3.73 1.75
N PRO A 342 5.85 -4.51 1.33
CA PRO A 342 6.41 -4.42 -0.02
C PRO A 342 5.46 -4.87 -1.14
N ASP A 343 5.59 -4.28 -2.33
CA ASP A 343 4.82 -4.57 -3.56
C ASP A 343 4.94 -6.03 -4.01
N SER A 344 6.05 -6.69 -3.68
CA SER A 344 6.25 -8.13 -3.90
C SER A 344 5.18 -8.99 -3.22
N LEU A 345 4.50 -8.47 -2.20
CA LEU A 345 3.33 -9.11 -1.59
C LEU A 345 2.00 -8.68 -2.25
N GLN A 346 1.93 -7.47 -2.84
CA GLN A 346 0.73 -6.89 -3.46
C GLN A 346 0.48 -7.40 -4.89
N GLY A 347 1.54 -7.51 -5.70
CA GLY A 347 1.40 -7.78 -7.13
C GLY A 347 0.64 -9.07 -7.43
N ARG A 348 0.82 -10.09 -6.60
CA ARG A 348 0.06 -11.35 -6.67
C ARG A 348 -1.43 -11.15 -6.40
N ALA A 349 -1.78 -10.43 -5.34
CA ALA A 349 -3.19 -10.15 -5.01
C ALA A 349 -3.88 -9.38 -6.15
N LEU A 350 -3.18 -8.40 -6.72
CA LEU A 350 -3.69 -7.62 -7.85
C LEU A 350 -3.86 -8.47 -9.13
N ALA A 351 -2.87 -9.31 -9.44
CA ALA A 351 -2.98 -10.26 -10.55
C ALA A 351 -4.14 -11.24 -10.34
N ASP A 352 -4.32 -11.77 -9.13
CA ASP A 352 -5.43 -12.68 -8.79
C ASP A 352 -6.80 -12.01 -9.01
N VAL A 353 -6.96 -10.73 -8.65
CA VAL A 353 -8.19 -9.95 -8.90
C VAL A 353 -8.46 -9.84 -10.40
N ILE A 354 -7.44 -9.50 -11.18
CA ILE A 354 -7.56 -9.39 -12.64
C ILE A 354 -7.93 -10.75 -13.24
N LEU A 355 -7.23 -11.82 -12.87
CA LEU A 355 -7.43 -13.17 -13.41
C LEU A 355 -8.83 -13.74 -13.11
N ARG A 356 -9.36 -13.51 -11.91
CA ARG A 356 -10.71 -13.96 -11.52
C ARG A 356 -11.82 -13.38 -12.40
N ASP A 357 -11.61 -12.19 -12.93
CA ASP A 357 -12.58 -11.50 -13.80
C ASP A 357 -12.53 -11.95 -15.27
N GLY A 358 -11.53 -12.76 -15.63
CA GLY A 358 -11.36 -13.43 -16.92
C GLY A 358 -10.77 -12.64 -18.11
N PRO A 359 -10.24 -11.40 -18.01
CA PRO A 359 -9.56 -10.77 -19.14
C PRO A 359 -8.25 -11.50 -19.47
N THR A 360 -7.97 -11.66 -20.76
CA THR A 360 -6.78 -12.31 -21.29
C THR A 360 -5.91 -11.36 -22.11
N LYS A 361 -6.39 -10.15 -22.40
CA LYS A 361 -5.65 -9.10 -23.11
C LYS A 361 -5.64 -7.82 -22.28
N ILE A 362 -4.49 -7.48 -21.72
CA ILE A 362 -4.36 -6.52 -20.62
C ILE A 362 -3.39 -5.41 -21.02
N VAL A 363 -3.73 -4.17 -20.70
CA VAL A 363 -2.76 -3.07 -20.66
C VAL A 363 -2.46 -2.75 -19.20
N VAL A 364 -1.17 -2.59 -18.87
CA VAL A 364 -0.73 -2.03 -17.59
C VAL A 364 -0.12 -0.67 -17.88
N VAL A 365 -0.70 0.39 -17.32
CA VAL A 365 -0.20 1.76 -17.43
C VAL A 365 0.40 2.17 -16.08
N ALA A 366 1.66 2.58 -16.07
CA ALA A 366 2.36 2.93 -14.85
C ALA A 366 2.96 4.34 -14.88
N ARG A 367 2.89 5.07 -13.76
CA ARG A 367 3.72 6.27 -13.56
C ARG A 367 5.20 5.89 -13.62
N ARG A 368 6.00 6.72 -14.28
CA ARG A 368 7.45 6.52 -14.47
C ARG A 368 8.23 6.92 -13.23
N ASP A 369 8.05 6.14 -12.18
CA ASP A 369 8.87 6.20 -10.98
C ASP A 369 9.05 4.81 -10.37
N SER A 370 9.75 4.76 -9.25
CA SER A 370 10.11 3.49 -8.65
C SER A 370 8.93 2.68 -8.11
N TYR A 371 7.82 3.34 -7.75
CA TYR A 371 6.59 2.66 -7.37
C TYR A 371 5.90 2.08 -8.61
N GLY A 372 5.63 2.92 -9.62
CA GLY A 372 4.87 2.51 -10.79
C GLY A 372 5.55 1.40 -11.59
N GLU A 373 6.84 1.56 -11.89
CA GLU A 373 7.60 0.57 -12.67
C GLU A 373 7.84 -0.72 -11.88
N GLY A 374 8.09 -0.61 -10.57
CA GLY A 374 8.32 -1.76 -9.70
C GLY A 374 7.08 -2.65 -9.59
N LEU A 375 5.90 -2.04 -9.38
CA LEU A 375 4.64 -2.78 -9.31
C LEU A 375 4.19 -3.28 -10.68
N GLN A 376 4.41 -2.51 -11.76
CA GLN A 376 4.15 -2.95 -13.14
C GLN A 376 4.89 -4.25 -13.46
N GLU A 377 6.19 -4.32 -13.15
CA GLU A 377 6.99 -5.52 -13.38
C GLU A 377 6.56 -6.69 -12.51
N THR A 378 6.18 -6.44 -11.27
CA THR A 378 5.67 -7.48 -10.37
C THR A 378 4.37 -8.07 -10.91
N VAL A 379 3.40 -7.23 -11.31
CA VAL A 379 2.12 -7.69 -11.88
C VAL A 379 2.34 -8.41 -13.22
N ARG A 380 3.22 -7.90 -14.09
CA ARG A 380 3.57 -8.57 -15.34
C ARG A 380 4.07 -9.99 -15.08
N ALA A 381 5.00 -10.16 -14.13
CA ALA A 381 5.56 -11.46 -13.80
C ALA A 381 4.48 -12.44 -13.27
N GLU A 382 3.56 -11.98 -12.42
CA GLU A 382 2.45 -12.79 -11.91
C GLU A 382 1.46 -13.20 -13.02
N LEU A 383 1.12 -12.28 -13.92
CA LEU A 383 0.27 -12.57 -15.08
C LEU A 383 0.93 -13.60 -16.01
N GLU A 384 2.24 -13.47 -16.27
CA GLU A 384 3.00 -14.42 -17.09
C GLU A 384 3.03 -15.81 -16.46
N GLN A 385 3.23 -15.89 -15.13
CA GLN A 385 3.17 -17.15 -14.38
C GLN A 385 1.79 -17.80 -14.44
N ALA A 386 0.72 -17.00 -14.48
CA ALA A 386 -0.64 -17.46 -14.67
C ALA A 386 -0.99 -17.81 -16.13
N GLY A 387 -0.02 -17.69 -17.06
CA GLY A 387 -0.21 -18.04 -18.46
C GLY A 387 -0.80 -16.91 -19.32
N ILE A 388 -0.76 -15.66 -18.85
CA ILE A 388 -1.07 -14.44 -19.63
C ILE A 388 0.22 -13.65 -19.86
N GLY A 389 0.86 -13.87 -21.02
CA GLY A 389 2.10 -13.20 -21.39
C GLY A 389 2.22 -13.00 -22.89
N GLY A 390 3.36 -12.44 -23.33
CA GLY A 390 3.64 -12.15 -24.72
C GLY A 390 2.84 -10.95 -25.24
N ASP A 391 2.25 -11.08 -26.43
CA ASP A 391 1.46 -10.05 -27.10
C ASP A 391 0.13 -9.71 -26.40
N ARG A 392 -0.23 -10.44 -25.34
CA ARG A 392 -1.43 -10.28 -24.52
C ARG A 392 -1.28 -9.32 -23.34
N VAL A 393 -0.06 -8.91 -23.00
CA VAL A 393 0.20 -7.89 -21.96
C VAL A 393 0.98 -6.75 -22.59
N LYS A 394 0.37 -5.57 -22.66
CA LYS A 394 1.04 -4.34 -23.12
C LYS A 394 1.38 -3.46 -21.92
N LEU A 395 2.65 -3.11 -21.77
CA LEU A 395 3.12 -2.16 -20.77
C LEU A 395 3.20 -0.77 -21.39
N LEU A 396 2.64 0.21 -20.69
CA LEU A 396 2.74 1.63 -21.01
C LEU A 396 3.21 2.38 -19.77
N SER A 397 3.88 3.52 -19.97
CA SER A 397 4.27 4.39 -18.87
C SER A 397 4.11 5.85 -19.23
N TYR A 398 3.92 6.70 -18.22
CA TYR A 398 3.81 8.16 -18.37
C TYR A 398 4.69 8.87 -17.34
N GLU A 399 5.13 10.08 -17.67
CA GLU A 399 5.84 10.94 -16.71
C GLU A 399 4.82 11.56 -15.74
N PRO A 400 4.95 11.34 -14.43
CA PRO A 400 4.08 12.02 -13.46
C PRO A 400 4.40 13.52 -13.40
N PRO A 401 3.47 14.36 -12.92
CA PRO A 401 3.77 15.75 -12.59
C PRO A 401 4.93 15.85 -11.60
N ALA A 402 5.80 16.86 -11.78
CA ALA A 402 6.94 17.07 -10.89
C ALA A 402 6.54 17.59 -9.51
N ASP A 403 5.42 18.33 -9.44
CA ASP A 403 4.76 18.79 -8.23
C ASP A 403 3.31 19.26 -8.54
N ALA A 404 2.57 19.69 -7.52
CA ALA A 404 1.19 20.18 -7.64
C ALA A 404 0.98 21.46 -8.47
N LYS A 405 2.06 22.19 -8.82
CA LYS A 405 2.00 23.43 -9.61
C LYS A 405 2.16 23.17 -11.10
N HIS A 406 2.60 21.97 -11.49
CA HIS A 406 2.79 21.62 -12.89
C HIS A 406 1.47 21.33 -13.59
N ALA A 407 1.47 21.47 -14.92
CA ALA A 407 0.29 21.17 -15.72
C ALA A 407 -0.08 19.67 -15.60
N PRO A 408 -1.37 19.32 -15.65
CA PRO A 408 -1.80 17.93 -15.69
C PRO A 408 -1.18 17.17 -16.87
N VAL A 409 -0.93 15.88 -16.68
CA VAL A 409 -0.42 15.00 -17.72
C VAL A 409 -1.42 14.89 -18.88
N ASP A 410 -0.92 15.02 -20.11
CA ASP A 410 -1.71 14.75 -21.31
C ASP A 410 -1.71 13.23 -21.62
N PHE A 411 -2.83 12.58 -21.35
CA PHE A 411 -3.02 11.14 -21.58
C PHE A 411 -3.60 10.80 -22.96
N SER A 412 -3.82 11.76 -23.85
CA SER A 412 -4.46 11.52 -25.15
C SER A 412 -3.72 10.48 -26.01
N GLY A 413 -2.38 10.53 -26.01
CA GLY A 413 -1.54 9.55 -26.70
C GLY A 413 -1.66 8.15 -26.10
N VAL A 414 -1.57 8.03 -24.77
CA VAL A 414 -1.71 6.76 -24.03
C VAL A 414 -3.09 6.15 -24.27
N ALA A 415 -4.15 6.95 -24.20
CA ALA A 415 -5.52 6.50 -24.47
C ALA A 415 -5.71 6.03 -25.92
N GLY A 416 -5.12 6.74 -26.89
CA GLY A 416 -5.11 6.33 -28.29
C GLY A 416 -4.42 4.98 -28.51
N GLU A 417 -3.29 4.75 -27.84
CA GLU A 417 -2.59 3.46 -27.86
C GLU A 417 -3.38 2.33 -27.21
N ILE A 418 -4.08 2.60 -26.12
CA ILE A 418 -4.97 1.64 -25.44
C ILE A 418 -6.13 1.26 -26.37
N LYS A 419 -6.78 2.25 -26.97
CA LYS A 419 -7.86 2.03 -27.94
C LYS A 419 -7.41 1.20 -29.13
N ALA A 420 -6.26 1.53 -29.71
CA ALA A 420 -5.70 0.81 -30.85
C ALA A 420 -5.33 -0.64 -30.50
N TYR A 421 -4.84 -0.87 -29.28
CA TYR A 421 -4.54 -2.21 -28.80
C TYR A 421 -5.82 -3.03 -28.56
N GLY A 422 -6.91 -2.41 -28.09
CA GLY A 422 -8.19 -3.07 -27.82
C GLY A 422 -8.08 -4.14 -26.71
N PRO A 423 -7.72 -3.76 -25.47
CA PRO A 423 -7.66 -4.68 -24.36
C PRO A 423 -9.04 -5.00 -23.78
N GLU A 424 -9.10 -6.03 -22.95
CA GLU A 424 -10.25 -6.38 -22.12
C GLU A 424 -10.13 -5.76 -20.70
N ALA A 425 -8.92 -5.36 -20.32
CA ALA A 425 -8.61 -4.77 -19.04
C ALA A 425 -7.49 -3.72 -19.14
N VAL A 426 -7.62 -2.65 -18.35
CA VAL A 426 -6.57 -1.66 -18.13
C VAL A 426 -6.30 -1.56 -16.64
N LEU A 427 -5.09 -1.89 -16.23
CA LEU A 427 -4.57 -1.61 -14.89
C LEU A 427 -3.86 -0.26 -14.90
N ILE A 428 -4.22 0.63 -13.97
CA ILE A 428 -3.65 1.96 -13.81
C ILE A 428 -2.89 2.03 -12.48
N ILE A 429 -1.57 2.12 -12.56
CA ILE A 429 -0.67 2.29 -11.42
C ILE A 429 -0.24 3.76 -11.38
N GLY A 430 -0.82 4.52 -10.46
CA GLY A 430 -0.67 5.97 -10.37
C GLY A 430 -1.35 6.54 -9.13
N PHE A 431 -1.31 7.86 -8.95
CA PHE A 431 -2.03 8.55 -7.87
C PHE A 431 -3.25 9.30 -8.42
N ALA A 432 -3.57 10.50 -7.91
CA ALA A 432 -4.70 11.31 -8.36
C ALA A 432 -4.69 11.61 -9.87
N GLU A 433 -3.52 11.75 -10.48
CA GLU A 433 -3.34 11.99 -11.92
C GLU A 433 -3.93 10.87 -12.80
N SER A 434 -4.14 9.67 -12.23
CA SER A 434 -4.84 8.55 -12.87
C SER A 434 -6.24 8.93 -13.38
N ALA A 435 -6.91 9.90 -12.75
CA ALA A 435 -8.20 10.41 -13.20
C ALA A 435 -8.12 11.02 -14.61
N GLY A 436 -6.99 11.62 -14.98
CA GLY A 436 -6.72 12.15 -16.31
C GLY A 436 -6.69 11.05 -17.37
N LEU A 437 -6.13 9.88 -17.05
CA LEU A 437 -6.12 8.73 -17.95
C LEU A 437 -7.52 8.16 -18.16
N ILE A 438 -8.30 7.98 -17.08
CA ILE A 438 -9.69 7.48 -17.17
C ILE A 438 -10.54 8.44 -18.02
N THR A 439 -10.39 9.75 -17.79
CA THR A 439 -10.97 10.81 -18.62
C THR A 439 -10.59 10.65 -20.10
N ALA A 440 -9.30 10.46 -20.39
CA ALA A 440 -8.81 10.36 -21.76
C ALA A 440 -9.29 9.08 -22.47
N LEU A 441 -9.49 7.98 -21.73
CA LEU A 441 -10.09 6.74 -22.26
C LEU A 441 -11.53 6.96 -22.70
N ASP A 442 -12.33 7.63 -21.87
CA ASP A 442 -13.71 8.03 -22.18
C ASP A 442 -13.74 8.96 -23.40
N ASP A 443 -12.91 10.00 -23.43
CA ASP A 443 -12.80 10.95 -24.56
C ASP A 443 -12.37 10.25 -25.87
N ALA A 444 -11.52 9.22 -25.78
CA ALA A 444 -11.12 8.39 -26.91
C ALA A 444 -12.24 7.43 -27.36
N GLY A 445 -13.33 7.27 -26.61
CA GLY A 445 -14.42 6.34 -26.91
C GLY A 445 -14.07 4.88 -26.60
N VAL A 446 -13.24 4.64 -25.59
CA VAL A 446 -13.02 3.29 -25.04
C VAL A 446 -14.25 2.92 -24.20
N PRO A 447 -14.96 1.80 -24.50
CA PRO A 447 -16.17 1.44 -23.77
C PRO A 447 -15.80 0.89 -22.39
N ILE A 448 -15.78 1.74 -21.36
CA ILE A 448 -15.50 1.32 -19.98
C ILE A 448 -16.68 0.49 -19.44
N ARG A 449 -16.35 -0.59 -18.73
CA ARG A 449 -17.32 -1.42 -18.02
C ARG A 449 -17.64 -0.79 -16.67
N HIS A 450 -18.93 -0.54 -16.43
CA HIS A 450 -19.46 -0.09 -15.14
C HIS A 450 -20.09 -1.22 -14.33
#